data_AF-A0A2C5YHJ2-F1
#
_entry.id   AF-A0A2C5YHJ2-F1
#
_cell.length_a   1.000
_cell.length_b   1.000
_cell.length_c   1.000
_cell.angle_alpha   90.00
_cell.angle_beta   90.00
_cell.angle_gamma   90.00
#
_symmetry.space_group_name_H-M   'P 1'
#
loop_
_entity.id
_entity.type
_entity.pdbx_description
1 polymer ?
#
loop_
_entity_poly.entity_id
_entity_poly.type
_entity_poly.pdbx_seq_one_letter_code
_entity_poly.pdbx_strand_id
1 'polypeptide(L)' 'MNIALPMAPPAKSPLARYRLLSPTASVRVSPLCLGAMNFGTAWSDFMGPCDQSTTESLLDFFYDQGGELIDT' A
#
# COMPACT_ATOMS: atom_id res chain seq x y z
N MET A 1 -22.53 33.33 -4.62
CA MET A 1 -21.96 32.22 -3.82
C MET A 1 -21.36 31.22 -4.78
N ASN A 2 -20.08 30.87 -4.66
CA ASN A 2 -19.64 29.61 -5.26
C ASN A 2 -18.36 29.14 -4.58
N ILE A 3 -18.49 28.61 -3.37
CA ILE A 3 -17.38 27.88 -2.75
C ILE A 3 -17.41 26.50 -3.39
N ALA A 4 -16.68 26.37 -4.50
CA ALA A 4 -16.23 25.09 -4.99
C ALA A 4 -15.59 24.32 -3.82
N LEU A 5 -15.81 23.01 -3.76
CA LEU A 5 -15.36 22.13 -2.68
C LEU A 5 -13.91 22.45 -2.26
N PRO A 6 -13.58 22.37 -0.95
CA PRO A 6 -12.24 22.63 -0.48
C PRO A 6 -11.23 21.74 -1.20
N MET A 7 -10.07 22.31 -1.55
CA MET A 7 -8.99 21.58 -2.20
C MET A 7 -8.53 20.42 -1.30
N ALA A 8 -8.30 19.26 -1.90
CA ALA A 8 -7.79 18.11 -1.17
C ALA A 8 -6.45 18.46 -0.48
N PRO A 9 -6.22 17.97 0.75
CA PRO A 9 -4.93 18.12 1.40
C PRO A 9 -3.78 17.56 0.56
N PRO A 10 -2.54 18.04 0.76
CA PRO A 10 -1.37 17.44 0.14
C PRO A 10 -1.25 15.96 0.52
N ALA A 11 -0.71 15.14 -0.38
CA ALA A 11 -0.43 13.75 -0.09
C ALA A 11 0.54 13.62 1.11
N LYS A 12 0.21 12.75 2.07
CA LYS A 12 0.98 12.52 3.30
C LYS A 12 2.40 12.02 3.02
N SER A 13 2.56 11.17 2.01
CA SER A 13 3.84 10.60 1.58
C SER A 13 3.85 10.38 0.05
N PRO A 14 4.98 9.96 -0.55
CA PRO A 14 5.02 9.52 -1.95
C PRO A 14 4.06 8.36 -2.28
N LEU A 15 3.77 7.45 -1.34
CA LEU A 15 2.87 6.31 -1.57
C LEU A 15 1.40 6.76 -1.68
N ALA A 16 1.01 7.83 -0.98
CA ALA A 16 -0.33 8.40 -1.05
C ALA A 16 -0.65 9.17 -2.35
N ARG A 17 0.19 9.03 -3.40
CA ARG A 17 -0.03 9.61 -4.73
C ARG A 17 -0.61 8.57 -5.69
N TYR A 18 -1.89 8.28 -5.53
CA TYR A 18 -2.56 7.20 -6.26
C TYR A 18 -2.64 7.40 -7.77
N ARG A 19 -2.57 6.29 -8.50
CA ARG A 19 -2.63 6.22 -9.96
C ARG A 19 -3.69 5.22 -10.40
N LEU A 20 -4.29 5.44 -11.56
CA LEU A 20 -5.21 4.46 -12.15
C LEU A 20 -4.44 3.18 -12.47
N LEU A 21 -4.93 2.02 -12.01
CA LEU A 21 -4.24 0.75 -12.22
C LEU A 21 -4.14 0.38 -13.72
N SER A 22 -5.21 0.66 -14.48
CA SER A 22 -5.32 0.42 -15.92
C SER A 22 -6.43 1.32 -16.49
N PRO A 23 -6.39 1.74 -17.77
CA PRO A 23 -7.47 2.50 -18.40
C PRO A 23 -8.87 1.87 -18.26
N THR A 24 -8.94 0.55 -18.09
CA THR A 24 -10.18 -0.22 -17.94
C THR A 24 -10.49 -0.64 -16.50
N ALA A 25 -9.62 -0.31 -15.54
CA ALA A 25 -9.81 -0.66 -14.13
C ALA A 25 -10.26 0.57 -13.33
N SER A 26 -11.43 0.48 -12.68
CA SER A 26 -11.99 1.58 -11.87
C SER A 26 -11.37 1.72 -10.48
N VAL A 27 -10.11 1.30 -10.32
CA VAL A 27 -9.37 1.35 -9.05
C VAL A 27 -8.14 2.23 -9.20
N ARG A 28 -7.88 3.02 -8.16
CA ARG A 28 -6.64 3.76 -8.00
C ARG A 28 -5.78 3.04 -6.97
N VAL A 29 -4.49 2.96 -7.24
CA VAL A 29 -3.51 2.21 -6.46
C VAL A 29 -2.31 3.08 -6.12
N SER A 30 -1.57 2.74 -5.07
CA SER A 30 -0.26 3.29 -4.75
C SER A 30 0.69 3.08 -5.91
N PRO A 31 1.69 3.97 -6.07
CA PRO A 31 2.68 3.83 -7.13
C PRO A 31 3.57 2.59 -6.95
N LEU A 32 3.56 1.96 -5.77
CA LEU A 32 4.25 0.70 -5.47
C LEU A 32 3.26 -0.31 -4.90
N CYS A 33 3.46 -1.58 -5.25
CA CYS A 33 2.80 -2.73 -4.64
C CYS A 33 3.70 -3.33 -3.55
N LEU A 34 3.13 -3.69 -2.41
CA LEU A 34 3.81 -4.48 -1.39
C LEU A 34 3.65 -5.98 -1.70
N GLY A 35 4.74 -6.63 -2.11
CA GLY A 35 4.78 -8.08 -2.25
C GLY A 35 4.86 -8.77 -0.89
N ALA A 36 3.99 -9.75 -0.65
CA ALA A 36 3.82 -10.45 0.62
C ALA A 36 4.23 -11.93 0.54
N MET A 37 4.97 -12.35 -0.49
CA MET A 37 5.34 -13.75 -0.72
C MET A 37 6.08 -14.40 0.47
N ASN A 38 6.88 -13.63 1.22
CA ASN A 38 7.60 -14.14 2.40
C ASN A 38 6.87 -13.91 3.72
N PHE A 39 5.63 -13.40 3.72
CA PHE A 39 4.88 -13.16 4.96
C PHE A 39 4.42 -14.49 5.56
N GLY A 40 4.63 -14.64 6.88
CA GLY A 40 4.37 -15.89 7.59
C GLY A 40 5.53 -16.89 7.51
N THR A 41 5.22 -18.16 7.73
CA THR A 41 6.24 -19.21 7.95
C THR A 41 6.33 -20.23 6.81
N ALA A 42 5.47 -20.13 5.77
CA ALA A 42 5.39 -21.13 4.71
C ALA A 42 6.69 -21.25 3.87
N TRP A 43 7.42 -20.14 3.73
CA TRP A 43 8.61 -20.04 2.87
C TRP A 43 9.86 -19.61 3.64
N SER A 44 9.87 -19.71 4.98
CA SER A 44 10.96 -19.21 5.83
C SER A 44 12.34 -19.79 5.47
N ASP A 45 12.36 -21.06 5.06
CA ASP A 45 13.61 -21.77 4.75
C ASP A 45 14.25 -21.27 3.45
N PHE A 46 13.44 -20.73 2.52
CA PHE A 46 13.91 -20.24 1.23
C PHE A 46 14.03 -18.71 1.16
N MET A 47 13.14 -17.99 1.86
CA MET A 47 13.01 -16.53 1.77
C MET A 47 13.40 -15.77 3.03
N GLY A 48 13.73 -16.49 4.11
CA GLY A 48 13.93 -15.92 5.43
C GLY A 48 12.60 -15.74 6.19
N PRO A 49 12.66 -15.63 7.53
CA PRO A 49 11.46 -15.51 8.36
C PRO A 49 10.85 -14.11 8.27
N CYS A 50 9.52 -14.04 8.16
CA CYS A 50 8.73 -12.85 8.44
C CYS A 50 7.59 -13.26 9.37
N ASP A 51 7.83 -13.21 10.68
CA ASP A 51 6.83 -13.60 11.66
C ASP A 51 5.63 -12.65 11.67
N GLN A 52 4.57 -13.04 12.38
CA GLN A 52 3.33 -12.27 12.40
C GLN A 52 3.54 -10.84 12.90
N SER A 53 4.33 -10.64 13.97
CA SER A 53 4.59 -9.31 14.52
C SER A 53 5.32 -8.39 13.53
N THR A 54 6.29 -8.93 12.79
CA THR A 54 7.02 -8.19 11.76
C THR A 54 6.12 -7.87 10.58
N THR A 55 5.30 -8.85 10.17
CA THR A 55 4.31 -8.70 9.09
C THR A 55 3.33 -7.58 9.41
N GLU A 56 2.72 -7.60 10.60
CA GLU A 56 1.78 -6.57 11.06
C GLU A 56 2.47 -5.18 11.09
N SER A 57 3.70 -5.09 11.59
CA SER A 57 4.46 -3.83 11.63
C SER A 57 4.74 -3.26 10.23
N LEU A 58 5.06 -4.13 9.25
CA LEU A 58 5.27 -3.73 7.86
C LEU A 58 3.98 -3.25 7.21
N LEU A 59 2.87 -3.96 7.45
CA LEU A 59 1.54 -3.59 6.95
C LEU A 59 1.08 -2.24 7.53
N ASP A 60 1.24 -2.05 8.84
CA ASP A 60 0.91 -0.80 9.53
C ASP A 60 1.71 0.37 8.98
N PHE A 61 3.03 0.18 8.77
CA PHE A 61 3.86 1.23 8.19
C PHE A 61 3.46 1.53 6.74
N PHE A 62 3.25 0.50 5.92
CA PHE A 62 2.84 0.68 4.53
C PHE A 62 1.51 1.44 4.43
N TYR A 63 0.52 1.06 5.25
CA TYR A 63 -0.76 1.74 5.36
C TYR A 63 -0.63 3.18 5.88
N ASP A 64 0.19 3.42 6.91
CA ASP A 64 0.40 4.77 7.46
C ASP A 64 1.04 5.71 6.42
N GLN A 65 1.91 5.20 5.57
CA GLN A 65 2.45 5.94 4.42
C GLN A 65 1.42 6.10 3.29
N GLY A 66 0.28 5.45 3.36
CA GLY A 66 -0.81 5.54 2.40
C GLY A 66 -0.73 4.51 1.28
N GLY A 67 0.00 3.40 1.46
CA GLY A 67 -0.04 2.27 0.53
C GLY A 67 -1.29 1.40 0.71
N GLU A 68 -1.85 0.92 -0.40
CA GLU A 68 -3.07 0.10 -0.43
C GLU A 68 -2.95 -1.17 -1.26
N LEU A 69 -1.97 -1.27 -2.16
CA LEU A 69 -1.83 -2.40 -3.08
C LEU A 69 -0.89 -3.47 -2.49
N ILE A 70 -1.43 -4.66 -2.24
CA ILE A 70 -0.71 -5.84 -1.73
C ILE A 70 -0.86 -6.99 -2.72
N ASP A 71 0.24 -7.71 -2.98
CA ASP A 71 0.33 -8.91 -3.82
C ASP A 71 0.78 -10.10 -2.95
N THR A 72 0.10 -11.24 -3.05
CA THR A 72 0.30 -12.40 -2.16
C THR A 72 0.35 -13.72 -2.91
#